data_AF-A0A1I6HJC6-F1
#
_entry.id   AF-A0A1I6HJC6-F1
#
_cell.length_a   1.000
_cell.length_b   1.000
_cell.length_c   1.000
_cell.angle_alpha   90.00
_cell.angle_beta   90.00
_cell.angle_gamma   90.00
#
_symmetry.space_group_name_H-M   'P 1'
#
loop_
_entity.id
_entity.type
_entity.pdbx_description
1 polymer ?
#
loop_
_entity_poly.entity_id
_entity_poly.type
_entity_poly.pdbx_seq_one_letter_code
_entity_poly.pdbx_strand_id
1 'polypeptide(L)'
;MAIHTNTSAVYLCTNQELQVEAREEGFDFIFGTDVANNELSFLFESKFEPYQEYSRTDIKGIDLVLKLGDSFIRALEVKLTVIPDNTTANDRESDWGTELVIRPASTSYAALGIFDSIKPFRARLKEILEPTCSTIQHWDNTVEMLSKREEIIGCLNKIFTELKDYQKPFLLHPIWKTLGKSPIIDKGNAYDIFVWSDFAICRTFIDCASRERDVGKVTRLYRSTLRLARILYELTQTDKVNIHNIYTQMAFNLQTDKEFALNGKMTRRFMNHPRRYNPIMKLSSITNVIMNGGHKELSPERRFDQSLYYTAQELFKDDA
;
A
#
# COMPACT_ATOMS: atom_id res chain seq x y z
N MET A 1 13.87 5.31 25.96
CA MET A 1 14.81 4.20 25.72
C MET A 1 14.42 3.59 24.38
N ALA A 2 15.07 4.03 23.30
CA ALA A 2 14.79 3.50 21.97
C ALA A 2 15.26 2.05 21.95
N ILE A 3 14.32 1.12 21.83
CA ILE A 3 14.65 -0.28 21.59
C ILE A 3 15.18 -0.30 20.15
N HIS A 4 16.50 -0.15 19.98
CA HIS A 4 17.20 -0.57 18.77
C HIS A 4 17.20 -2.10 18.73
N THR A 5 16.03 -2.69 18.51
CA THR A 5 16.00 -4.02 17.90
C THR A 5 16.41 -3.79 16.45
N ASN A 6 17.55 -4.34 16.07
CA ASN A 6 18.10 -4.35 14.72
C ASN A 6 17.19 -5.16 13.77
N THR A 7 15.94 -4.73 13.65
CA THR A 7 14.85 -5.49 13.07
C THR A 7 14.42 -4.80 11.79
N SER A 8 14.80 -5.41 10.68
CA SER A 8 14.43 -5.00 9.33
C SER A 8 12.95 -5.22 9.05
N ALA A 9 12.38 -4.43 8.16
CA ALA A 9 11.11 -4.71 7.51
C ALA A 9 11.32 -5.54 6.24
N VAL A 10 10.30 -6.30 5.82
CA VAL A 10 10.32 -6.94 4.49
C VAL A 10 9.84 -5.92 3.46
N TYR A 11 10.77 -5.26 2.78
CA TYR A 11 10.48 -4.32 1.72
C TYR A 11 10.15 -5.06 0.41
N LEU A 12 8.99 -4.74 -0.16
CA LEU A 12 8.48 -5.26 -1.42
C LEU A 12 8.66 -4.20 -2.50
N CYS A 13 9.47 -4.51 -3.51
CA CYS A 13 9.80 -3.61 -4.60
C CYS A 13 9.66 -4.30 -5.97
N THR A 14 9.46 -3.52 -7.04
CA THR A 14 9.44 -4.05 -8.40
C THR A 14 10.84 -4.14 -8.98
N ASN A 15 11.19 -5.27 -9.59
CA ASN A 15 12.44 -5.45 -10.33
C ASN A 15 12.31 -5.08 -11.83
N GLN A 16 13.36 -5.30 -12.60
CA GLN A 16 13.42 -4.95 -14.03
C GLN A 16 12.42 -5.76 -14.87
N GLU A 17 12.12 -6.98 -14.45
CA GLU A 17 11.12 -7.87 -15.04
C GLU A 17 9.68 -7.58 -14.57
N LEU A 18 9.47 -6.46 -13.85
CA LEU A 18 8.19 -6.05 -13.26
C LEU A 18 7.62 -7.04 -12.24
N GLN A 19 8.44 -7.94 -11.71
CA GLN A 19 8.07 -8.83 -10.62
C GLN A 19 8.24 -8.11 -9.29
N VAL A 20 7.38 -8.42 -8.32
CA VAL A 20 7.57 -7.95 -6.94
C VAL A 20 8.53 -8.89 -6.23
N GLU A 21 9.67 -8.36 -5.82
CA GLU A 21 10.67 -9.06 -5.01
C GLU A 21 10.63 -8.55 -3.57
N ALA A 22 11.09 -9.39 -2.65
CA ALA A 22 11.18 -9.09 -1.24
C ALA A 22 12.65 -8.99 -0.81
N ARG A 23 13.00 -7.94 -0.09
CA ARG A 23 14.31 -7.75 0.53
C ARG A 23 14.16 -7.15 1.92
N GLU A 24 15.15 -7.36 2.77
CA GLU A 24 15.12 -6.82 4.13
C GLU A 24 15.76 -5.43 4.16
N GLU A 25 15.04 -4.45 4.71
CA GLU A 25 15.50 -3.05 4.80
C GLU A 25 15.32 -2.50 6.22
N GLY A 26 16.25 -1.65 6.64
CA GLY A 26 16.17 -0.95 7.92
C GLY A 26 15.14 0.18 7.91
N PHE A 27 14.65 0.56 9.09
CA PHE A 27 13.65 1.63 9.19
C PHE A 27 14.18 3.00 8.76
N ASP A 28 15.50 3.22 8.79
CA ASP A 28 16.08 4.45 8.27
C ASP A 28 15.79 4.62 6.77
N PHE A 29 15.86 3.53 6.00
CA PHE A 29 15.45 3.51 4.59
C PHE A 29 13.93 3.66 4.44
N ILE A 30 13.14 2.97 5.28
CA ILE A 30 11.66 3.01 5.24
C ILE A 30 11.10 4.39 5.58
N PHE A 31 11.72 5.11 6.51
CA PHE A 31 11.34 6.46 6.89
C PHE A 31 12.03 7.51 6.00
N GLY A 32 13.18 7.19 5.42
CA GLY A 32 13.96 8.11 4.59
C GLY A 32 14.84 9.05 5.41
N THR A 33 15.21 8.66 6.62
CA THR A 33 16.04 9.42 7.56
C THR A 33 16.65 8.48 8.58
N ASP A 34 17.90 8.76 8.99
CA ASP A 34 18.63 8.09 10.07
C ASP A 34 18.50 8.82 11.43
N VAL A 35 17.71 9.89 11.46
CA VAL A 35 17.45 10.68 12.67
C VAL A 35 16.62 9.86 13.65
N ALA A 36 16.94 9.99 14.95
CA ALA A 36 16.27 9.23 16.00
C ALA A 36 14.76 9.54 16.07
N ASN A 37 13.95 8.51 16.34
CA ASN A 37 12.48 8.62 16.36
C ASN A 37 11.94 9.71 17.31
N ASN A 38 12.66 10.05 18.39
CA ASN A 38 12.25 11.09 19.33
C ASN A 38 12.47 12.52 18.80
N GLU A 39 13.19 12.68 17.70
CA GLU A 39 13.37 13.94 16.98
C GLU A 39 12.39 14.08 15.80
N LEU A 40 11.74 12.97 15.42
CA LEU A 40 10.73 12.95 14.36
C LEU A 40 9.34 13.27 14.90
N SER A 41 8.56 13.99 14.10
CA SER A 41 7.13 14.17 14.31
C SER A 41 6.35 13.18 13.45
N PHE A 42 5.54 12.34 14.10
CA PHE A 42 4.63 11.39 13.46
C PHE A 42 3.21 11.97 13.46
N LEU A 43 2.79 12.50 12.32
CA LEU A 43 1.49 13.16 12.16
C LEU A 43 0.50 12.17 11.53
N PHE A 44 -0.44 11.68 12.34
CA PHE A 44 -1.47 10.75 11.88
C PHE A 44 -2.62 11.47 11.16
N GLU A 45 -3.25 10.81 10.19
CA GLU A 45 -4.42 11.32 9.45
C GLU A 45 -4.21 12.72 8.87
N SER A 46 -2.97 13.02 8.48
CA SER A 46 -2.49 14.35 8.11
C SER A 46 -2.17 14.44 6.63
N LYS A 47 -2.08 15.66 6.09
CA LYS A 47 -1.72 15.88 4.69
C LYS A 47 -0.20 15.93 4.53
N PHE A 48 0.30 15.27 3.49
CA PHE A 48 1.66 15.54 3.02
C PHE A 48 1.63 16.77 2.11
N GLU A 49 1.70 17.94 2.73
CA GLU A 49 1.54 19.23 2.05
C GLU A 49 2.39 19.43 0.78
N PRO A 50 3.62 18.89 0.66
CA PRO A 50 4.37 18.99 -0.59
C PRO A 50 3.59 18.48 -1.81
N TYR A 51 2.76 17.45 -1.68
CA TYR A 51 1.98 16.91 -2.81
C TYR A 51 0.83 17.82 -3.24
N GLN A 52 0.49 18.86 -2.47
CA GLN A 52 -0.53 19.83 -2.85
C GLN A 52 -0.12 20.62 -4.10
N GLU A 53 1.19 20.78 -4.37
CA GLU A 53 1.68 21.45 -5.59
C GLU A 53 1.17 20.76 -6.87
N TYR A 54 0.96 19.44 -6.81
CA TYR A 54 0.54 18.59 -7.92
C TYR A 54 -0.98 18.49 -8.09
N SER A 55 -1.77 19.03 -7.16
CA SER A 55 -3.22 18.90 -7.17
C SER A 55 -3.91 20.25 -7.34
N ARG A 56 -4.93 20.30 -8.20
CA ARG A 56 -5.81 21.47 -8.37
C ARG A 56 -6.85 21.59 -7.26
N THR A 57 -7.14 20.47 -6.61
CA THR A 57 -8.08 20.36 -5.49
C THR A 57 -7.32 20.05 -4.22
N ASP A 58 -7.96 20.27 -3.08
CA ASP A 58 -7.42 19.88 -1.78
C ASP A 58 -7.06 18.39 -1.76
N ILE A 59 -5.83 18.05 -1.38
CA ILE A 59 -5.42 16.66 -1.17
C ILE A 59 -6.02 16.15 0.13
N LYS A 60 -6.39 14.88 0.18
CA LYS A 60 -6.88 14.25 1.43
C LYS A 60 -5.73 13.99 2.39
N GLY A 61 -6.04 13.70 3.65
CA GLY A 61 -5.04 13.14 4.57
C GLY A 61 -4.63 11.72 4.18
N ILE A 62 -3.48 11.29 4.68
CA ILE A 62 -2.98 9.91 4.66
C ILE A 62 -2.75 9.44 6.11
N ASP A 63 -2.69 8.13 6.31
CA ASP A 63 -2.59 7.52 7.64
C ASP A 63 -1.40 8.07 8.46
N LEU A 64 -0.22 8.30 7.86
CA LEU A 64 0.96 8.80 8.56
C LEU A 64 1.84 9.73 7.70
N VAL A 65 2.23 10.88 8.27
CA VAL A 65 3.21 11.81 7.72
C VAL A 65 4.38 11.99 8.69
N LEU A 66 5.61 11.85 8.19
CA LEU A 66 6.84 12.05 8.96
C LEU A 66 7.40 13.44 8.66
N LYS A 67 7.75 14.18 9.73
CA LYS A 67 8.47 15.44 9.66
C LYS A 67 9.71 15.46 10.55
N LEU A 68 10.70 16.24 10.15
CA LEU A 68 11.80 16.70 10.99
C LEU A 68 11.74 18.22 11.06
N GLY A 69 11.38 18.75 12.23
CA GLY A 69 10.99 20.16 12.36
C GLY A 69 9.88 20.53 11.37
N ASP A 70 10.14 21.51 10.51
CA ASP A 70 9.19 21.94 9.49
C ASP A 70 9.28 21.15 8.18
N SER A 71 10.32 20.36 7.99
CA SER A 71 10.57 19.60 6.76
C SER A 71 9.75 18.32 6.71
N PHE A 72 9.06 18.10 5.60
CA PHE A 72 8.34 16.87 5.30
C PHE A 72 9.31 15.81 4.77
N ILE A 73 9.26 14.59 5.33
CA ILE A 73 10.15 13.50 4.94
C ILE A 73 9.42 12.46 4.10
N ARG A 74 8.29 11.93 4.62
CA ARG A 74 7.57 10.85 3.95
C ARG A 74 6.09 10.84 4.30
N ALA A 75 5.29 10.40 3.33
CA ALA A 75 3.88 10.07 3.49
C ALA A 75 3.74 8.54 3.40
N LEU A 76 3.12 7.92 4.40
CA LEU A 76 2.97 6.47 4.51
C LEU A 76 1.51 6.10 4.77
N GLU A 77 1.03 5.09 4.05
CA GLU A 77 -0.22 4.41 4.34
C GLU A 77 0.02 3.29 5.36
N VAL A 78 -0.92 3.02 6.24
CA VAL A 78 -0.86 1.92 7.20
C VAL A 78 -2.04 0.97 6.99
N LYS A 79 -1.77 -0.30 6.74
CA LYS A 79 -2.81 -1.35 6.63
C LYS A 79 -2.43 -2.52 7.50
N LEU A 80 -3.16 -2.73 8.59
CA LEU A 80 -2.99 -3.88 9.45
C LEU A 80 -3.86 -5.02 8.92
N THR A 81 -3.28 -6.21 8.73
CA THR A 81 -4.03 -7.37 8.25
C THR A 81 -3.71 -8.66 9.02
N VAL A 82 -4.73 -9.52 9.11
CA VAL A 82 -4.56 -10.88 9.68
C VAL A 82 -4.02 -11.82 8.62
N ILE A 83 -3.18 -12.76 9.05
CA ILE A 83 -2.76 -13.92 8.26
C ILE A 83 -3.08 -15.22 9.02
N PRO A 84 -3.74 -16.22 8.41
CA PRO A 84 -4.31 -16.23 7.07
C PRO A 84 -5.61 -15.42 6.95
N ASP A 85 -5.93 -15.00 5.74
CA ASP A 85 -7.28 -14.58 5.38
C ASP A 85 -8.22 -15.78 5.17
N ASN A 86 -9.51 -15.50 5.01
CA ASN A 86 -10.52 -16.54 4.79
C ASN A 86 -10.29 -17.37 3.52
N THR A 87 -9.62 -16.82 2.49
CA THR A 87 -9.41 -17.51 1.21
C THR A 87 -8.26 -18.51 1.24
N THR A 88 -7.33 -18.35 2.18
CA THR A 88 -6.11 -19.18 2.29
C THR A 88 -6.00 -19.93 3.62
N ALA A 89 -6.91 -19.71 4.58
CA ALA A 89 -6.87 -20.35 5.89
C ALA A 89 -6.95 -21.89 5.89
N ASN A 90 -7.40 -22.50 4.79
CA ASN A 90 -7.43 -23.96 4.61
C ASN A 90 -6.26 -24.48 3.76
N ASP A 91 -5.39 -23.59 3.23
CA ASP A 91 -4.18 -23.96 2.52
C ASP A 91 -3.06 -24.28 3.54
N ARG A 92 -1.91 -24.79 3.05
CA ARG A 92 -0.71 -24.96 3.88
C ARG A 92 -0.26 -23.60 4.42
N GLU A 93 0.35 -23.57 5.60
CA GLU A 93 0.83 -22.30 6.19
C GLU A 93 1.75 -21.52 5.25
N SER A 94 2.63 -22.22 4.53
CA SER A 94 3.52 -21.62 3.53
C SER A 94 2.78 -20.92 2.38
N ASP A 95 1.49 -21.24 2.19
CA ASP A 95 0.61 -20.73 1.14
C ASP A 95 -0.43 -19.70 1.65
N TRP A 96 -0.38 -19.32 2.94
CA TRP A 96 -1.27 -18.33 3.55
C TRP A 96 -1.05 -16.91 3.02
N GLY A 97 -2.11 -16.11 2.88
CA GLY A 97 -2.01 -14.71 2.50
C GLY A 97 -2.96 -13.84 3.29
N THR A 98 -2.86 -12.53 3.10
CA THR A 98 -3.71 -11.55 3.78
C THR A 98 -4.74 -10.93 2.84
N GLU A 99 -5.87 -10.48 3.38
CA GLU A 99 -6.78 -9.61 2.65
C GLU A 99 -6.30 -8.16 2.76
N LEU A 100 -5.92 -7.55 1.64
CA LEU A 100 -5.50 -6.15 1.58
C LEU A 100 -6.57 -5.32 0.87
N VAL A 101 -7.14 -4.34 1.57
CA VAL A 101 -8.16 -3.42 1.04
C VAL A 101 -7.60 -2.01 0.98
N ILE A 102 -7.58 -1.43 -0.21
CA ILE A 102 -6.98 -0.11 -0.47
C ILE A 102 -8.06 0.92 -0.79
N ARG A 103 -7.92 2.12 -0.22
CA ARG A 103 -8.84 3.25 -0.43
C ARG A 103 -8.37 4.14 -1.58
N PRO A 104 -9.28 4.90 -2.21
CA PRO A 104 -8.92 5.87 -3.24
C PRO A 104 -7.86 6.89 -2.82
N ALA A 105 -7.88 7.31 -1.56
CA ALA A 105 -6.89 8.24 -1.01
C ALA A 105 -5.47 7.65 -1.11
N SER A 106 -5.29 6.37 -0.74
CA SER A 106 -4.00 5.69 -0.78
C SER A 106 -3.45 5.62 -2.22
N THR A 107 -4.28 5.23 -3.20
CA THR A 107 -3.82 5.19 -4.61
C THR A 107 -3.56 6.58 -5.20
N SER A 108 -4.26 7.61 -4.72
CA SER A 108 -3.95 8.99 -5.11
C SER A 108 -2.59 9.44 -4.58
N TYR A 109 -2.28 9.13 -3.32
CA TYR A 109 -0.96 9.41 -2.73
C TYR A 109 0.15 8.62 -3.39
N ALA A 110 -0.08 7.35 -3.73
CA ALA A 110 0.89 6.57 -4.50
C ALA A 110 1.16 7.23 -5.86
N ALA A 111 0.13 7.65 -6.60
CA ALA A 111 0.32 8.30 -7.90
C ALA A 111 1.06 9.65 -7.80
N LEU A 112 0.73 10.47 -6.80
CA LEU A 112 1.44 11.73 -6.54
C LEU A 112 2.89 11.49 -6.13
N GLY A 113 3.13 10.51 -5.25
CA GLY A 113 4.47 10.16 -4.81
C GLY A 113 5.34 9.57 -5.90
N ILE A 114 4.75 8.76 -6.78
CA ILE A 114 5.41 8.27 -8.00
C ILE A 114 5.84 9.48 -8.82
N PHE A 115 4.91 10.36 -9.20
CA PHE A 115 5.21 11.54 -10.03
C PHE A 115 6.28 12.43 -9.41
N ASP A 116 6.20 12.69 -8.10
CA ASP A 116 7.19 13.48 -7.36
C ASP A 116 8.61 12.92 -7.52
N SER A 117 8.79 11.60 -7.34
CA SER A 117 10.10 10.95 -7.50
C SER A 117 10.63 10.96 -8.94
N ILE A 118 9.72 10.91 -9.93
CA ILE A 118 10.09 10.79 -11.35
C ILE A 118 9.91 12.09 -12.15
N LYS A 119 9.56 13.20 -11.49
CA LYS A 119 9.36 14.52 -12.10
C LYS A 119 10.53 14.96 -12.99
N PRO A 120 11.82 14.67 -12.65
CA PRO A 120 12.94 14.97 -13.55
C PRO A 120 12.83 14.30 -14.93
N PHE A 121 12.10 13.19 -15.05
CA PHE A 121 11.88 12.44 -16.29
C PHE A 121 10.56 12.79 -16.99
N ARG A 122 9.93 13.92 -16.66
CA ARG A 122 8.62 14.32 -17.20
C ARG A 122 8.54 14.26 -18.73
N ALA A 123 9.58 14.70 -19.44
CA ALA A 123 9.61 14.62 -20.91
C ALA A 123 9.49 13.18 -21.39
N ARG A 124 10.21 12.26 -20.74
CA ARG A 124 10.16 10.83 -21.04
C ARG A 124 8.80 10.22 -20.70
N LEU A 125 8.18 10.61 -19.59
CA LEU A 125 6.82 10.17 -19.25
C LEU A 125 5.82 10.59 -20.31
N LYS A 126 5.93 11.84 -20.79
CA LYS A 126 5.09 12.35 -21.87
C LYS A 126 5.28 11.53 -23.14
N GLU A 127 6.52 11.26 -23.56
CA GLU A 127 6.80 10.39 -24.71
C GLU A 127 6.17 8.99 -24.61
N ILE A 128 6.13 8.43 -23.39
CA ILE A 128 5.54 7.10 -23.16
C ILE A 128 4.00 7.16 -23.17
N LEU A 129 3.39 8.18 -22.56
CA LEU A 129 1.95 8.26 -22.33
C LEU A 129 1.19 8.92 -23.49
N GLU A 130 1.75 9.95 -24.12
CA GLU A 130 1.09 10.76 -25.15
C GLU A 130 0.50 9.94 -26.30
N PRO A 131 1.22 8.96 -26.91
CA PRO A 131 0.70 8.22 -28.07
C PRO A 131 -0.61 7.47 -27.80
N THR A 132 -0.82 7.04 -26.55
CA THR A 132 -2.02 6.33 -26.13
C THR A 132 -3.04 7.29 -25.52
N CYS A 133 -2.62 8.08 -24.53
CA CYS A 133 -3.51 8.88 -23.69
C CYS A 133 -4.10 10.09 -24.41
N SER A 134 -3.41 10.68 -25.39
CA SER A 134 -3.96 11.78 -26.20
C SER A 134 -5.10 11.34 -27.11
N THR A 135 -5.18 10.05 -27.44
CA THR A 135 -6.23 9.48 -28.28
C THR A 135 -7.53 9.20 -27.53
N ILE A 136 -7.51 9.32 -26.19
CA ILE A 136 -8.66 9.07 -25.33
C ILE A 136 -9.53 10.32 -25.27
N GLN A 137 -10.78 10.21 -25.72
CA GLN A 137 -11.77 11.28 -25.66
C GLN A 137 -12.52 11.26 -24.33
N HIS A 138 -12.97 10.09 -23.87
CA HIS A 138 -13.81 9.93 -22.70
C HIS A 138 -13.25 8.88 -21.75
N TRP A 139 -12.46 9.33 -20.76
CA TRP A 139 -11.85 8.46 -19.73
C TRP A 139 -12.85 7.72 -18.85
N ASP A 140 -14.13 8.09 -18.86
CA ASP A 140 -15.25 7.43 -18.17
C ASP A 140 -16.05 6.47 -19.07
N ASN A 141 -15.72 6.38 -20.36
CA ASN A 141 -16.37 5.48 -21.30
C ASN A 141 -15.81 4.06 -21.20
N THR A 142 -16.65 3.11 -20.77
CA THR A 142 -16.27 1.69 -20.62
C THR A 142 -15.72 1.06 -21.90
N VAL A 143 -16.37 1.29 -23.06
CA VAL A 143 -15.98 0.63 -24.32
C VAL A 143 -14.63 1.15 -24.79
N GLU A 144 -14.45 2.46 -24.76
CA GLU A 144 -13.18 3.11 -25.11
C GLU A 144 -12.06 2.62 -24.20
N MET A 145 -12.28 2.62 -22.88
CA MET A 145 -11.25 2.20 -21.93
C MET A 145 -10.92 0.72 -22.04
N LEU A 146 -11.89 -0.15 -22.32
CA LEU A 146 -11.60 -1.56 -22.59
C LEU A 146 -10.77 -1.75 -23.86
N SER A 147 -11.03 -0.96 -24.91
CA SER A 147 -10.28 -1.03 -26.17
C SER A 147 -8.82 -0.59 -26.05
N LYS A 148 -8.49 0.21 -25.04
CA LYS A 148 -7.13 0.76 -24.78
C LYS A 148 -6.34 -0.01 -23.71
N ARG A 149 -6.83 -1.18 -23.27
CA ARG A 149 -6.28 -1.90 -22.11
C ARG A 149 -4.82 -2.27 -22.27
N GLU A 150 -4.48 -2.89 -23.40
CA GLU A 150 -3.13 -3.37 -23.63
C GLU A 150 -2.14 -2.21 -23.74
N GLU A 151 -2.52 -1.13 -24.43
CA GLU A 151 -1.67 0.04 -24.60
C GLU A 151 -1.45 0.78 -23.28
N ILE A 152 -2.50 1.00 -22.48
CA ILE A 152 -2.37 1.68 -21.17
C ILE A 152 -1.49 0.85 -20.21
N ILE A 153 -1.71 -0.46 -20.14
CA ILE A 153 -0.87 -1.35 -19.34
C ILE A 153 0.56 -1.33 -19.86
N GLY A 154 0.76 -1.32 -21.19
CA GLY A 154 2.06 -1.20 -21.83
C GLY A 154 2.80 0.08 -21.45
N CYS A 155 2.12 1.23 -21.44
CA CYS A 155 2.69 2.51 -21.00
C CYS A 155 3.18 2.43 -19.54
N LEU A 156 2.34 1.93 -18.63
CA LEU A 156 2.69 1.83 -17.21
C LEU A 156 3.82 0.82 -16.95
N ASN A 157 3.80 -0.32 -17.66
CA ASN A 157 4.88 -1.31 -17.61
C ASN A 157 6.21 -0.67 -18.03
N LYS A 158 6.21 0.09 -19.14
CA LYS A 158 7.41 0.78 -19.62
C LYS A 158 7.94 1.81 -18.62
N ILE A 159 7.06 2.61 -18.02
CA ILE A 159 7.42 3.55 -16.95
C ILE A 159 8.06 2.80 -15.77
N PHE A 160 7.43 1.73 -15.30
CA PHE A 160 7.90 1.01 -14.12
C PHE A 160 9.22 0.26 -14.38
N THR A 161 9.46 -0.19 -15.61
CA THR A 161 10.75 -0.79 -15.99
C THR A 161 11.85 0.27 -16.11
N GLU A 162 11.61 1.37 -16.82
CA GLU A 162 12.62 2.40 -17.08
C GLU A 162 12.99 3.19 -15.81
N LEU A 163 12.04 3.36 -14.88
CA LEU A 163 12.19 4.23 -13.71
C LEU A 163 12.11 3.47 -12.38
N LYS A 164 12.37 2.15 -12.39
CA LYS A 164 12.28 1.29 -11.21
C LYS A 164 13.07 1.78 -10.01
N ASP A 165 14.20 2.46 -10.24
CA ASP A 165 15.11 2.89 -9.17
C ASP A 165 14.59 4.13 -8.40
N TYR A 166 13.47 4.72 -8.84
CA TYR A 166 12.81 5.86 -8.20
C TYR A 166 11.60 5.47 -7.34
N GLN A 167 11.28 4.18 -7.26
CA GLN A 167 10.25 3.68 -6.35
C GLN A 167 10.66 3.93 -4.89
N LYS A 168 9.69 4.26 -4.04
CA LYS A 168 9.95 4.54 -2.62
C LYS A 168 8.98 3.82 -1.70
N PRO A 169 9.38 3.50 -0.44
CA PRO A 169 8.48 2.98 0.57
C PRO A 169 7.22 3.83 0.72
N PHE A 170 6.07 3.17 0.73
CA PHE A 170 4.77 3.84 0.70
C PHE A 170 3.75 3.21 1.66
N LEU A 171 3.54 1.89 1.60
CA LEU A 171 2.52 1.22 2.41
C LEU A 171 3.18 0.35 3.49
N LEU A 172 3.04 0.76 4.75
CA LEU A 172 3.30 -0.08 5.89
C LEU A 172 2.18 -1.12 6.02
N HIS A 173 2.53 -2.40 5.91
CA HIS A 173 1.62 -3.53 5.98
C HIS A 173 2.00 -4.45 7.17
N PRO A 174 1.74 -4.02 8.43
CA PRO A 174 1.85 -4.90 9.58
C PRO A 174 0.90 -6.10 9.43
N ILE A 175 1.40 -7.27 9.81
CA ILE A 175 0.61 -8.50 9.85
C ILE A 175 0.59 -9.09 11.25
N TRP A 176 -0.51 -9.73 11.61
CA TRP A 176 -0.57 -10.63 12.77
C TRP A 176 -1.04 -12.02 12.37
N LYS A 177 -0.31 -13.05 12.83
CA LYS A 177 -0.61 -14.44 12.55
C LYS A 177 -1.59 -15.00 13.57
N THR A 178 -2.65 -15.62 13.09
CA THR A 178 -3.61 -16.38 13.91
C THR A 178 -3.50 -17.88 13.70
N LEU A 179 -4.06 -18.64 14.63
CA LEU A 179 -4.21 -20.10 14.51
C LEU A 179 -5.32 -20.43 13.51
N GLY A 180 -5.00 -20.42 12.22
CA GLY A 180 -5.98 -20.57 11.14
C GLY A 180 -7.04 -19.46 11.21
N LYS A 181 -8.31 -19.84 11.20
CA LYS A 181 -9.46 -18.90 11.31
C LYS A 181 -9.79 -18.45 12.74
N SER A 182 -9.08 -18.99 13.74
CA SER A 182 -9.27 -18.61 15.14
C SER A 182 -8.91 -17.14 15.36
N PRO A 183 -9.54 -16.42 16.30
CA PRO A 183 -9.06 -15.10 16.71
C PRO A 183 -7.74 -15.16 17.52
N ILE A 184 -7.29 -16.35 17.92
CA ILE A 184 -6.10 -16.56 18.75
C ILE A 184 -4.82 -16.31 17.94
N ILE A 185 -3.96 -15.42 18.45
CA ILE A 185 -2.66 -15.09 17.84
C ILE A 185 -1.63 -16.19 18.12
N ASP A 186 -0.82 -16.53 17.11
CA ASP A 186 0.32 -17.45 17.26
C ASP A 186 1.31 -16.90 18.30
N LYS A 187 1.64 -17.68 19.34
CA LYS A 187 2.49 -17.21 20.43
C LYS A 187 3.96 -17.01 20.01
N GLY A 188 4.45 -17.85 19.08
CA GLY A 188 5.85 -17.93 18.69
C GLY A 188 6.22 -17.02 17.52
N ASN A 189 5.35 -16.93 16.52
CA ASN A 189 5.57 -16.17 15.29
C ASN A 189 4.35 -15.27 15.03
N ALA A 190 4.16 -14.28 15.90
CA ALA A 190 2.95 -13.48 16.00
C ALA A 190 2.89 -12.33 14.99
N TYR A 191 3.96 -11.53 14.90
CA TYR A 191 3.92 -10.24 14.22
C TYR A 191 5.08 -10.06 13.24
N ASP A 192 4.77 -9.39 12.14
CA ASP A 192 5.75 -8.92 11.18
C ASP A 192 5.28 -7.64 10.51
N ILE A 193 6.16 -7.03 9.71
CA ILE A 193 5.83 -5.90 8.86
C ILE A 193 6.41 -6.09 7.46
N PHE A 194 5.52 -6.02 6.48
CA PHE A 194 5.88 -5.85 5.09
C PHE A 194 5.74 -4.38 4.73
N VAL A 195 6.61 -3.85 3.87
CA VAL A 195 6.51 -2.47 3.39
C VAL A 195 6.50 -2.50 1.87
N TRP A 196 5.45 -1.99 1.25
CA TRP A 196 5.38 -1.91 -0.20
C TRP A 196 5.95 -0.59 -0.68
N SER A 197 6.74 -0.66 -1.74
CA SER A 197 6.99 0.53 -2.55
C SER A 197 5.71 1.02 -3.23
N ASP A 198 5.67 2.30 -3.58
CA ASP A 198 4.61 2.86 -4.41
C ASP A 198 4.44 2.09 -5.75
N PHE A 199 5.55 1.68 -6.37
CA PHE A 199 5.52 0.85 -7.57
C PHE A 199 4.97 -0.55 -7.26
N ALA A 200 5.40 -1.21 -6.18
CA ALA A 200 4.98 -2.56 -5.85
C ALA A 200 3.48 -2.65 -5.54
N ILE A 201 2.92 -1.69 -4.80
CA ILE A 201 1.47 -1.67 -4.55
C ILE A 201 0.70 -1.40 -5.85
N CYS A 202 1.18 -0.49 -6.71
CA CYS A 202 0.55 -0.23 -8.00
C CYS A 202 0.65 -1.43 -8.95
N ARG A 203 1.79 -2.13 -8.93
CA ARG A 203 2.03 -3.34 -9.70
C ARG A 203 0.93 -4.36 -9.45
N THR A 204 0.44 -4.50 -8.22
CA THR A 204 -0.61 -5.47 -7.88
C THR A 204 -1.86 -5.33 -8.75
N PHE A 205 -2.40 -4.13 -8.92
CA PHE A 205 -3.61 -3.92 -9.70
C PHE A 205 -3.36 -3.92 -11.21
N ILE A 206 -2.18 -3.48 -11.66
CA ILE A 206 -1.82 -3.54 -13.09
C ILE A 206 -1.66 -5.01 -13.53
N ASP A 207 -0.99 -5.84 -12.71
CA ASP A 207 -0.77 -7.27 -12.95
C ASP A 207 -2.04 -8.10 -12.88
N CYS A 208 -3.01 -7.69 -12.07
CA CYS A 208 -4.28 -8.38 -12.01
C CYS A 208 -5.16 -7.95 -13.19
N ALA A 209 -5.19 -6.66 -13.52
CA ALA A 209 -5.91 -6.14 -14.67
C ALA A 209 -5.43 -6.73 -16.01
N SER A 210 -4.14 -7.06 -16.15
CA SER A 210 -3.60 -7.71 -17.36
C SER A 210 -4.03 -9.18 -17.52
N ARG A 211 -4.38 -9.85 -16.42
CA ARG A 211 -4.78 -11.27 -16.41
C ARG A 211 -6.30 -11.46 -16.38
N GLU A 212 -7.06 -10.38 -16.21
CA GLU A 212 -8.51 -10.42 -16.22
C GLU A 212 -9.05 -10.78 -17.59
N ARG A 213 -9.99 -11.73 -17.60
CA ARG A 213 -10.68 -12.18 -18.82
C ARG A 213 -12.12 -11.68 -18.92
N ASP A 214 -12.55 -10.78 -18.05
CA ASP A 214 -13.90 -10.21 -18.12
C ASP A 214 -13.96 -9.18 -19.26
N VAL A 215 -14.53 -9.61 -20.40
CA VAL A 215 -14.42 -8.91 -21.69
C VAL A 215 -15.42 -7.74 -21.82
N GLY A 216 -16.26 -7.46 -20.82
CA GLY A 216 -17.36 -6.50 -20.96
C GLY A 216 -17.41 -5.36 -19.93
N LYS A 217 -16.55 -5.38 -18.91
CA LYS A 217 -16.65 -4.43 -17.79
C LYS A 217 -15.29 -3.94 -17.32
N VAL A 218 -15.23 -2.67 -16.92
CA VAL A 218 -14.09 -2.14 -16.17
C VAL A 218 -14.20 -2.64 -14.73
N THR A 219 -13.22 -3.41 -14.29
CA THR A 219 -13.12 -3.91 -12.91
C THR A 219 -12.49 -2.85 -12.01
N ARG A 220 -12.52 -3.06 -10.68
CA ARG A 220 -11.82 -2.18 -9.72
C ARG A 220 -10.32 -2.11 -9.97
N LEU A 221 -9.69 -3.25 -10.29
CA LEU A 221 -8.25 -3.33 -10.55
C LEU A 221 -7.90 -2.59 -11.84
N TYR A 222 -8.68 -2.79 -12.91
CA TYR A 222 -8.48 -2.05 -14.15
C TYR A 222 -8.80 -0.55 -14.02
N ARG A 223 -9.84 -0.18 -13.27
CA ARG A 223 -10.12 1.24 -12.92
C ARG A 223 -8.93 1.90 -12.21
N SER A 224 -8.28 1.18 -11.29
CA SER A 224 -7.09 1.66 -10.59
C SER A 224 -5.94 1.91 -11.57
N THR A 225 -5.72 0.99 -12.52
CA THR A 225 -4.76 1.13 -13.63
C THR A 225 -5.04 2.38 -14.48
N LEU A 226 -6.30 2.56 -14.91
CA LEU A 226 -6.72 3.70 -15.71
C LEU A 226 -6.51 5.03 -14.97
N ARG A 227 -6.87 5.10 -13.69
CA ARG A 227 -6.69 6.30 -12.87
C ARG A 227 -5.23 6.65 -12.68
N LEU A 228 -4.35 5.67 -12.43
CA LEU A 228 -2.91 5.90 -12.35
C LEU A 228 -2.38 6.49 -13.67
N ALA A 229 -2.73 5.89 -14.81
CA ALA A 229 -2.31 6.38 -16.12
C ALA A 229 -2.80 7.80 -16.40
N ARG A 230 -4.08 8.10 -16.10
CA ARG A 230 -4.65 9.44 -16.27
C ARG A 230 -3.97 10.47 -15.39
N ILE A 231 -3.72 10.16 -14.11
CA ILE A 231 -3.05 11.07 -13.17
C ILE A 231 -1.66 11.42 -13.70
N LEU A 232 -0.85 10.41 -14.03
CA LEU A 232 0.51 10.63 -14.53
C LEU A 232 0.47 11.44 -15.83
N TYR A 233 -0.44 11.10 -16.76
CA TYR A 233 -0.59 11.83 -18.02
C TYR A 233 -0.95 13.31 -17.80
N GLU A 234 -1.98 13.63 -17.01
CA GLU A 234 -2.37 15.02 -16.73
C GLU A 234 -1.25 15.83 -16.07
N LEU A 235 -0.48 15.19 -15.18
CA LEU A 235 0.71 15.79 -14.56
C LEU A 235 1.82 16.08 -15.57
N THR A 236 2.03 15.21 -16.57
CA THR A 236 2.98 15.52 -17.66
C THR A 236 2.55 16.73 -18.50
N GLN A 237 1.25 17.02 -18.59
CA GLN A 237 0.76 18.14 -19.38
C GLN A 237 0.81 19.47 -18.63
N THR A 238 0.40 19.49 -17.35
CA THR A 238 0.13 20.76 -16.64
C THR A 238 0.74 20.88 -15.25
N ASP A 239 1.57 19.93 -14.82
CA ASP A 239 2.08 19.78 -13.43
C ASP A 239 1.01 19.66 -12.35
N LYS A 240 -0.27 19.84 -12.69
CA LYS A 240 -1.40 19.79 -11.76
C LYS A 240 -2.55 18.94 -12.28
N VAL A 241 -2.95 17.96 -11.50
CA VAL A 241 -4.08 17.07 -11.79
C VAL A 241 -5.31 17.46 -10.97
N ASN A 242 -6.51 17.25 -11.53
CA ASN A 242 -7.74 17.32 -10.73
C ASN A 242 -8.10 15.92 -10.20
N ILE A 243 -7.49 15.53 -9.08
CA ILE A 243 -7.68 14.20 -8.46
C ILE A 243 -9.15 13.95 -8.17
N HIS A 244 -9.85 14.94 -7.60
CA HIS A 244 -11.27 14.81 -7.28
C HIS A 244 -12.08 14.40 -8.52
N ASN A 245 -11.89 15.08 -9.65
CA ASN A 245 -12.59 14.77 -10.90
C ASN A 245 -12.25 13.38 -11.44
N ILE A 246 -10.97 12.97 -11.39
CA ILE A 246 -10.56 11.63 -11.83
C ILE A 246 -11.30 10.55 -11.05
N TYR A 247 -11.35 10.67 -9.72
CA TYR A 247 -11.98 9.67 -8.87
C TYR A 247 -13.51 9.71 -8.88
N THR A 248 -14.13 10.85 -9.22
CA THR A 248 -15.60 10.94 -9.37
C THR A 248 -16.09 10.53 -10.75
N GLN A 249 -15.43 10.97 -11.84
CA GLN A 249 -15.84 10.67 -13.21
C GLN A 249 -15.58 9.22 -13.60
N MET A 250 -14.40 8.69 -13.25
CA MET A 250 -14.01 7.33 -13.63
C MET A 250 -14.55 6.29 -12.66
N ALA A 251 -15.82 6.39 -12.25
CA ALA A 251 -16.43 5.46 -11.30
C ALA A 251 -16.78 4.11 -11.95
N PHE A 252 -17.13 4.11 -13.25
CA PHE A 252 -17.55 2.92 -14.02
C PHE A 252 -18.65 2.09 -13.35
N ASN A 253 -19.63 2.74 -12.71
CA ASN A 253 -20.71 2.10 -11.95
C ASN A 253 -20.24 1.21 -10.78
N LEU A 254 -18.97 1.34 -10.36
CA LEU A 254 -18.42 0.67 -9.19
C LEU A 254 -18.53 1.60 -7.98
N GLN A 255 -18.71 1.04 -6.79
CA GLN A 255 -18.59 1.80 -5.54
C GLN A 255 -17.20 2.45 -5.42
N THR A 256 -17.16 3.60 -4.75
CA THR A 256 -15.99 4.47 -4.64
C THR A 256 -15.43 4.56 -3.22
N ASP A 257 -15.99 3.81 -2.26
CA ASP A 257 -15.48 3.71 -0.88
C ASP A 257 -14.12 2.99 -0.81
N LYS A 258 -13.91 2.03 -1.72
CA LYS A 258 -12.71 1.22 -1.86
C LYS A 258 -12.22 1.28 -3.29
N GLU A 259 -10.91 1.47 -3.45
CA GLU A 259 -10.30 1.48 -4.77
C GLU A 259 -10.25 0.06 -5.34
N PHE A 260 -9.57 -0.83 -4.61
CA PHE A 260 -9.49 -2.26 -4.90
C PHE A 260 -9.26 -3.07 -3.63
N ALA A 261 -9.39 -4.39 -3.75
CA ALA A 261 -9.04 -5.34 -2.71
C ALA A 261 -8.33 -6.54 -3.32
N LEU A 262 -7.39 -7.12 -2.57
CA LEU A 262 -6.67 -8.34 -2.91
C LEU A 262 -6.92 -9.35 -1.80
N ASN A 263 -7.39 -10.55 -2.13
CA ASN A 263 -7.48 -11.63 -1.15
C ASN A 263 -6.12 -12.33 -0.96
N GLY A 264 -6.05 -13.24 0.02
CA GLY A 264 -4.83 -13.97 0.37
C GLY A 264 -4.21 -14.73 -0.82
N LYS A 265 -5.04 -15.31 -1.69
CA LYS A 265 -4.55 -15.99 -2.91
C LYS A 265 -3.85 -15.03 -3.87
N MET A 266 -4.28 -13.78 -3.90
CA MET A 266 -3.67 -12.74 -4.73
C MET A 266 -2.43 -12.15 -4.07
N THR A 267 -2.52 -11.74 -2.79
CA THR A 267 -1.43 -11.08 -2.04
C THR A 267 -0.23 -11.97 -1.85
N ARG A 268 -0.42 -13.28 -1.59
CA ARG A 268 0.71 -14.23 -1.38
C ARG A 268 1.69 -14.30 -2.55
N ARG A 269 1.23 -13.99 -3.77
CA ARG A 269 2.07 -13.98 -4.99
C ARG A 269 3.06 -12.83 -4.99
N PHE A 270 2.73 -11.74 -4.31
CA PHE A 270 3.57 -10.54 -4.22
C PHE A 270 4.34 -10.50 -2.90
N MET A 271 3.81 -11.10 -1.84
CA MET A 271 4.46 -11.23 -0.52
C MET A 271 5.25 -12.55 -0.42
N ASN A 272 6.10 -12.84 -1.41
CA ASN A 272 6.85 -14.08 -1.46
C ASN A 272 8.11 -14.01 -0.55
N HIS A 273 7.90 -14.16 0.76
CA HIS A 273 8.99 -14.19 1.74
C HIS A 273 8.65 -15.14 2.90
N PRO A 274 9.62 -15.88 3.48
CA PRO A 274 9.36 -16.78 4.61
C PRO A 274 8.68 -16.12 5.81
N ARG A 275 8.98 -14.83 6.05
CA ARG A 275 8.36 -14.02 7.12
C ARG A 275 6.85 -13.85 7.00
N ARG A 276 6.25 -14.19 5.84
CA ARG A 276 4.80 -14.23 5.66
C ARG A 276 4.16 -15.31 6.56
N TYR A 277 4.75 -16.50 6.62
CA TYR A 277 4.21 -17.63 7.38
C TYR A 277 5.03 -17.96 8.64
N ASN A 278 6.22 -17.38 8.74
CA ASN A 278 7.06 -17.38 9.94
C ASN A 278 7.40 -15.94 10.39
N PRO A 279 6.43 -15.14 10.86
CA PRO A 279 6.65 -13.80 11.40
C PRO A 279 7.75 -13.75 12.45
N ILE A 280 8.57 -12.68 12.44
CA ILE A 280 9.76 -12.62 13.28
C ILE A 280 9.52 -12.28 14.76
N MET A 281 8.40 -11.66 15.11
CA MET A 281 8.14 -11.22 16.48
C MET A 281 7.18 -12.15 17.21
N LYS A 282 7.48 -12.42 18.47
CA LYS A 282 6.61 -13.20 19.37
C LYS A 282 5.43 -12.37 19.87
N LEU A 283 4.38 -13.05 20.31
CA LEU A 283 3.20 -12.44 20.93
C LEU A 283 3.58 -11.54 22.12
N SER A 284 4.53 -11.97 22.95
CA SER A 284 4.99 -11.22 24.12
C SER A 284 5.57 -9.85 23.78
N SER A 285 5.92 -9.57 22.52
CA SER A 285 6.45 -8.25 22.13
C SER A 285 5.42 -7.12 22.30
N ILE A 286 4.12 -7.46 22.32
CA ILE A 286 3.04 -6.47 22.47
C ILE A 286 3.07 -5.77 23.83
N THR A 287 3.64 -6.40 24.87
CA THR A 287 3.72 -5.82 26.23
C THR A 287 4.68 -4.64 26.31
N ASN A 288 5.61 -4.51 25.35
CA ASN A 288 6.47 -3.34 25.22
C ASN A 288 5.77 -2.13 24.57
N VAL A 289 4.60 -2.37 23.97
CA VAL A 289 3.80 -1.34 23.27
C VAL A 289 2.58 -0.95 24.10
N ILE A 290 1.82 -1.95 24.55
CA ILE A 290 0.65 -1.76 25.40
C ILE A 290 1.11 -1.86 26.86
N MET A 291 1.35 -0.71 27.47
CA MET A 291 1.84 -0.58 28.84
C MET A 291 0.75 -0.07 29.79
N ASN A 292 0.97 -0.20 31.10
CA ASN A 292 0.20 0.46 32.16
C ASN A 292 -1.32 0.26 32.07
N GLY A 293 -1.76 -0.97 31.82
CA GLY A 293 -3.18 -1.28 31.70
C GLY A 293 -3.85 -0.81 30.40
N GLY A 294 -3.10 -0.31 29.41
CA GLY A 294 -3.66 0.15 28.12
C GLY A 294 -4.44 -0.92 27.35
N HIS A 295 -4.26 -2.21 27.67
CA HIS A 295 -5.05 -3.30 27.12
C HIS A 295 -6.54 -3.20 27.52
N LYS A 296 -6.87 -2.50 28.61
CA LYS A 296 -8.24 -2.26 29.09
C LYS A 296 -8.99 -1.24 28.22
N GLU A 297 -8.26 -0.42 27.46
CA GLU A 297 -8.80 0.57 26.52
C GLU A 297 -9.04 -0.02 25.11
N LEU A 298 -8.65 -1.27 24.88
CA LEU A 298 -8.89 -1.95 23.60
C LEU A 298 -10.39 -2.13 23.38
N SER A 299 -10.83 -1.89 22.14
CA SER A 299 -12.24 -2.00 21.74
C SER A 299 -12.45 -3.24 20.87
N PRO A 300 -12.95 -4.38 21.43
CA PRO A 300 -12.92 -5.70 20.76
C PRO A 300 -13.83 -5.84 19.53
N GLU A 301 -14.57 -4.80 19.12
CA GLU A 301 -15.25 -4.74 17.82
C GLU A 301 -14.23 -4.63 16.67
N ARG A 302 -13.06 -4.06 16.92
CA ARG A 302 -12.01 -3.87 15.92
C ARG A 302 -11.18 -5.14 15.76
N ARG A 303 -10.91 -5.55 14.52
CA ARG A 303 -10.34 -6.88 14.17
C ARG A 303 -9.07 -7.24 14.95
N PHE A 304 -8.09 -6.34 15.04
CA PHE A 304 -6.83 -6.63 15.75
C PHE A 304 -7.02 -6.55 17.27
N ASP A 305 -7.69 -5.51 17.76
CA ASP A 305 -8.06 -5.34 19.17
C ASP A 305 -8.82 -6.56 19.71
N GLN A 306 -9.67 -7.16 18.89
CA GLN A 306 -10.38 -8.40 19.19
C GLN A 306 -9.42 -9.57 19.41
N SER A 307 -8.51 -9.81 18.46
CA SER A 307 -7.50 -10.86 18.57
C SER A 307 -6.58 -10.65 19.78
N LEU A 308 -6.20 -9.39 20.04
CA LEU A 308 -5.44 -9.01 21.23
C LEU A 308 -6.26 -9.27 22.50
N TYR A 309 -7.52 -8.85 22.56
CA TYR A 309 -8.37 -9.07 23.72
C TYR A 309 -8.48 -10.57 24.07
N TYR A 310 -8.72 -11.43 23.07
CA TYR A 310 -8.82 -12.87 23.29
C TYR A 310 -7.49 -13.53 23.68
N THR A 311 -6.36 -13.05 23.15
CA THR A 311 -5.06 -13.71 23.33
C THR A 311 -4.25 -13.13 24.48
N ALA A 312 -4.35 -11.83 24.71
CA ALA A 312 -3.52 -11.08 25.65
C ALA A 312 -4.08 -11.02 27.07
N GLN A 313 -5.33 -11.44 27.31
CA GLN A 313 -5.85 -11.61 28.68
C GLN A 313 -4.96 -12.51 29.54
N GLU A 314 -4.24 -13.48 28.94
CA GLU A 314 -3.26 -14.30 29.66
C GLU A 314 -1.92 -13.60 29.90
N LEU A 315 -1.55 -12.62 29.06
CA LEU A 315 -0.27 -11.92 29.11
C LEU A 315 -0.24 -10.81 30.16
N PHE A 316 -1.39 -10.26 30.53
CA PHE A 316 -1.53 -9.15 31.47
C PHE A 316 -2.09 -9.57 32.84
N LYS A 317 -2.09 -10.88 33.16
CA LYS A 317 -2.62 -11.40 34.44
C LYS A 317 -1.83 -10.94 35.68
N ASP A 318 -0.58 -10.52 35.49
CA ASP A 318 0.31 -10.10 36.58
C ASP A 318 0.29 -8.57 36.85
N ASP A 319 -0.51 -7.79 36.10
CA ASP A 319 -0.71 -6.34 36.30
C ASP A 319 -1.96 -6.00 37.16
N ALA A 320 -2.45 -6.97 37.94
CA ALA A 320 -3.67 -6.86 38.76
C ALA A 320 -3.38 -6.63 40.25
#